data_AF-A0A8C8DYC0-F1
#
_entry.id   AF-A0A8C8DYC0-F1
#
_cell.length_a   1.000
_cell.length_b   1.000
_cell.length_c   1.000
_cell.angle_alpha   90.00
_cell.angle_beta   90.00
_cell.angle_gamma   90.00
#
_symmetry.space_group_name_H-M   'P 1'
#
loop_
_entity.id
_entity.type
_entity.pdbx_description
1 polymer ?
#
loop_
_entity_poly.entity_id
_entity_poly.type
_entity_poly.pdbx_seq_one_letter_code
_entity_poly.pdbx_strand_id
1 'polypeptide(L)'
;MSVWLMSPSLIISVYSLTVAPKPPPGPAVVQRRQINESTRAQFVEMIDLENASGGNVDEMLNSVTSSILNVLDAIAPMKVKLRKHRQKAPWRNDDLVRAQKQQCRRAERKWRTSKLQVHYEMYKGELYAYNQILCRTRERYFSEIIGSCSSNSRVLFTTVNRVTNPPTQLPIELVCTPKCNEFAVFFNDKVQGIKKAINSTTHITIERPPTHSKLTHFIPVTDQTVQETITHLSLSTCCLDVLPTRFLKSVLNSVLPSITQIVNMSLQSGIFPEALKTAVIKPLLKKSGLDPTVLNNYRPISNLPFLGKVLEKVVYQQLTDFLLLNNSFDAFQSGFRPHHSTETALIKVTNDIRLNTDDGKVSVLILLDLSAAFDTVDHGILLHRLQDWVSISGSALSWLKSYLEDRKYFVQIGSCVSDYMALTCGVPQGSILGPLLFNLYMLPLGQLIRSNNISYHNYADDTQIYVSLTTGEYGPVDSLSHCLQQISSWMQNNFLQLNSNKTEVIIFGPQKQRESVATFILCLLNPQIKSET
;
A
#
# COMPACT_ATOMS: atom_id res chain seq x y z
N MET A 1 -17.74 -8.18 -13.67
CA MET A 1 -18.03 -7.37 -14.87
C MET A 1 -19.47 -6.83 -14.92
N SER A 2 -20.38 -7.28 -14.06
CA SER A 2 -21.84 -7.02 -14.16
C SER A 2 -22.38 -5.78 -13.42
N VAL A 3 -21.53 -4.94 -12.83
CA VAL A 3 -21.95 -3.73 -12.08
C VAL A 3 -21.94 -2.46 -12.96
N TRP A 4 -21.41 -2.54 -14.17
CA TRP A 4 -21.13 -1.37 -15.01
C TRP A 4 -22.31 -0.84 -15.83
N LEU A 5 -23.49 -1.47 -15.76
CA LEU A 5 -24.66 -1.07 -16.56
C LEU A 5 -25.86 -0.57 -15.74
N MET A 6 -25.73 -0.41 -14.42
CA MET A 6 -26.82 0.13 -13.61
C MET A 6 -26.74 1.65 -13.48
N SER A 7 -27.84 2.33 -13.80
CA SER A 7 -27.97 3.77 -13.62
C SER A 7 -27.84 4.16 -12.13
N PRO A 8 -27.30 5.36 -11.82
CA PRO A 8 -27.08 5.83 -10.44
C PRO A 8 -28.33 5.79 -9.55
N SER A 9 -29.51 5.92 -10.17
CA SER A 9 -30.82 5.93 -9.53
C SER A 9 -31.24 4.56 -8.97
N LEU A 10 -30.71 3.45 -9.52
CA LEU A 10 -31.10 2.10 -9.12
C LEU A 10 -30.34 1.56 -7.90
N ILE A 11 -29.14 2.09 -7.60
CA ILE A 11 -28.26 1.57 -6.53
C ILE A 11 -28.83 1.89 -5.13
N ILE A 12 -29.63 2.95 -5.00
CA ILE A 12 -30.16 3.42 -3.71
C ILE A 12 -31.44 2.67 -3.29
N SER A 13 -32.18 2.10 -4.24
CA SER A 13 -33.52 1.53 -3.99
C SER A 13 -33.51 0.17 -3.26
N VAL A 14 -32.40 -0.57 -3.25
CA VAL A 14 -32.40 -2.01 -2.89
C VAL A 14 -32.01 -2.30 -1.43
N TYR A 15 -31.50 -1.34 -0.66
CA TYR A 15 -30.96 -1.62 0.68
C TYR A 15 -31.88 -1.13 1.82
N SER A 16 -32.90 -1.93 2.13
CA SER A 16 -33.64 -1.82 3.39
C SER A 16 -32.76 -2.33 4.55
N LEU A 17 -31.91 -1.46 5.10
CA LEU A 17 -30.98 -1.79 6.18
C LEU A 17 -31.63 -1.54 7.54
N THR A 18 -32.23 -2.57 8.14
CA THR A 18 -32.52 -2.60 9.58
C THR A 18 -31.20 -2.61 10.34
N VAL A 19 -30.80 -1.46 10.89
CA VAL A 19 -29.61 -1.34 11.74
C VAL A 19 -29.98 -1.76 13.16
N ALA A 20 -29.63 -2.99 13.53
CA ALA A 20 -29.63 -3.39 14.95
C ALA A 20 -28.67 -2.48 15.74
N PRO A 21 -29.05 -1.98 16.92
CA PRO A 21 -28.16 -1.16 17.74
C PRO A 21 -26.99 -2.01 18.23
N LYS A 22 -25.80 -1.77 17.68
CA LYS A 22 -24.55 -2.33 18.23
C LYS A 22 -24.34 -1.80 19.66
N PRO A 23 -23.91 -2.63 20.61
CA PRO A 23 -23.59 -2.18 21.96
C PRO A 23 -22.49 -1.10 21.89
N PRO A 24 -22.55 -0.06 22.74
CA PRO A 24 -21.55 0.99 22.75
C PRO A 24 -20.21 0.39 23.21
N PRO A 25 -19.10 0.61 22.48
CA PRO A 25 -17.78 0.29 23.01
C PRO A 25 -17.52 1.12 24.27
N GLY A 26 -16.85 0.52 25.25
CA GLY A 26 -16.48 1.16 26.51
C GLY A 26 -15.60 2.40 26.33
N PRO A 27 -15.40 3.18 27.41
CA PRO A 27 -14.58 4.39 27.36
C PRO A 27 -13.14 4.06 26.98
N ALA A 28 -12.63 4.70 25.94
CA ALA A 28 -11.21 4.62 25.57
C ALA A 28 -10.48 5.84 26.13
N VAL A 29 -9.36 5.61 26.83
CA VAL A 29 -8.43 6.67 27.23
C VAL A 29 -7.66 7.10 25.97
N VAL A 30 -7.68 8.39 25.64
CA VAL A 30 -6.96 8.92 24.48
C VAL A 30 -6.06 10.06 24.96
N GLN A 31 -4.77 9.95 24.61
CA GLN A 31 -3.82 11.04 24.77
C GLN A 31 -3.85 11.92 23.51
N ARG A 32 -3.95 13.25 23.66
CA ARG A 32 -3.92 14.16 22.52
C ARG A 32 -3.38 15.55 22.89
N ARG A 33 -2.69 16.19 21.95
CA ARG A 33 -2.46 17.64 21.95
C ARG A 33 -3.68 18.36 21.38
N GLN A 34 -3.96 19.55 21.89
CA GLN A 34 -4.96 20.43 21.28
C GLN A 34 -4.25 21.26 20.22
N ILE A 35 -4.52 20.97 18.95
CA ILE A 35 -3.97 21.69 17.81
C ILE A 35 -5.10 22.47 17.16
N ASN A 36 -5.04 23.80 17.25
CA ASN A 36 -5.97 24.73 16.60
C ASN A 36 -5.19 25.91 15.99
N GLU A 37 -5.90 26.89 15.42
CA GLU A 37 -5.26 28.05 14.77
C GLU A 37 -4.41 28.89 15.73
N SER A 38 -4.82 28.97 17.00
CA SER A 38 -4.04 29.66 18.04
C SER A 38 -2.73 28.93 18.34
N THR A 39 -2.75 27.59 18.42
CA THR A 39 -1.54 26.77 18.53
C THR A 39 -0.61 26.98 17.33
N ARG A 40 -1.17 27.08 16.13
CA ARG A 40 -0.40 27.33 14.91
C ARG A 40 0.33 28.67 14.97
N ALA A 41 -0.37 29.74 15.32
CA ALA A 41 0.22 31.08 15.43
C ALA A 41 1.35 31.12 16.47
N GLN A 42 1.10 30.57 17.66
CA GLN A 42 2.11 30.49 18.73
C GLN A 42 3.32 29.63 18.33
N PHE A 43 3.09 28.54 17.60
CA PHE A 43 4.17 27.69 17.10
C PHE A 43 5.08 28.47 16.15
N VAL A 44 4.49 29.17 15.17
CA VAL A 44 5.24 29.96 14.17
C VAL A 44 6.05 31.09 14.83
N GLU A 45 5.53 31.69 15.91
CA GLU A 45 6.21 32.75 16.64
C GLU A 45 7.36 32.24 17.54
N MET A 46 7.19 31.07 18.17
CA MET A 46 8.18 30.50 19.11
C MET A 46 9.23 29.60 18.46
N ILE A 47 8.96 29.05 17.29
CA ILE A 47 9.89 28.11 16.64
C ILE A 47 11.08 28.88 16.06
N ASP A 48 12.25 28.63 16.63
CA ASP A 48 13.54 29.06 16.09
C ASP A 48 14.40 27.82 15.83
N LEU A 49 14.72 27.61 14.55
CA LEU A 49 15.54 26.49 14.09
C LEU A 49 16.82 26.97 13.40
N GLU A 50 17.15 28.26 13.46
CA GLU A 50 18.35 28.82 12.82
C GLU A 50 19.65 28.26 13.44
N ASN A 51 19.58 27.82 14.70
CA ASN A 51 20.71 27.27 15.46
C ASN A 51 20.80 25.73 15.46
N ALA A 52 19.92 25.04 14.72
CA ALA A 52 19.94 23.57 14.67
C ALA A 52 21.13 23.07 13.85
N SER A 53 22.30 23.02 14.47
CA SER A 53 23.54 22.48 13.91
C SER A 53 23.78 21.06 14.43
N GLY A 54 24.36 20.22 13.58
CA GLY A 54 24.77 18.85 13.90
C GLY A 54 25.92 18.45 12.98
N GLY A 55 26.88 17.68 13.49
CA GLY A 55 28.02 17.21 12.69
C GLY A 55 27.65 16.14 11.67
N ASN A 56 26.50 15.49 11.87
CA ASN A 56 25.93 14.50 10.96
C ASN A 56 24.39 14.64 10.86
N VAL A 57 23.79 13.85 9.96
CA VAL A 57 22.36 13.92 9.67
C VAL A 57 21.47 13.54 10.87
N ASP A 58 21.90 12.60 11.70
CA ASP A 58 21.13 12.12 12.85
C ASP A 58 21.13 13.15 13.99
N GLU A 59 22.28 13.75 14.29
CA GLU A 59 22.39 14.86 15.25
C GLU A 59 21.53 16.04 14.84
N MET A 60 21.57 16.42 13.56
CA MET A 60 20.75 17.50 13.02
C MET A 60 19.25 17.19 13.15
N LEU A 61 18.84 15.98 12.77
CA LEU A 61 17.43 15.56 12.89
C LEU A 61 16.97 15.53 14.36
N ASN A 62 17.82 15.05 15.27
CA ASN A 62 17.52 14.99 16.71
C ASN A 62 17.41 16.39 17.32
N SER A 63 18.30 17.31 16.92
CA SER A 63 18.27 18.71 17.33
C SER A 63 16.97 19.40 16.90
N VAL A 64 16.62 19.33 15.61
CA VAL A 64 15.36 19.87 15.07
C VAL A 64 14.14 19.24 15.74
N THR A 65 14.13 17.92 15.91
CA THR A 65 13.05 17.20 16.57
C THR A 65 12.85 17.66 18.01
N SER A 66 13.94 17.82 18.76
CA SER A 66 13.89 18.27 20.16
C SER A 66 13.37 19.70 20.28
N SER A 67 13.83 20.62 19.41
CA SER A 67 13.33 22.00 19.38
C SER A 67 11.83 22.06 19.08
N ILE A 68 11.36 21.29 18.09
CA ILE A 68 9.93 21.21 17.77
C ILE A 68 9.13 20.66 18.97
N LEU A 69 9.61 19.59 19.62
CA LEU A 69 8.94 19.01 20.79
C LEU A 69 8.85 19.98 21.96
N ASN A 70 9.95 20.69 22.26
CA ASN A 70 10.00 21.67 23.34
C ASN A 70 8.96 22.79 23.13
N VAL A 71 8.86 23.34 21.92
CA VAL A 71 7.84 24.34 21.59
C VAL A 71 6.44 23.75 21.72
N LEU A 72 6.20 22.53 21.21
CA LEU A 72 4.90 21.86 21.33
C LEU A 72 4.49 21.58 22.77
N ASP A 73 5.42 21.20 23.64
CA ASP A 73 5.15 20.95 25.05
C ASP A 73 4.81 22.23 25.81
N ALA A 74 5.40 23.36 25.42
CA ALA A 74 5.03 24.67 25.94
C ALA A 74 3.63 25.13 25.50
N ILE A 75 3.33 25.07 24.19
CA ILE A 75 2.10 25.65 23.63
C ILE A 75 0.89 24.71 23.64
N ALA A 76 1.14 23.40 23.56
CA ALA A 76 0.11 22.37 23.41
C ALA A 76 0.48 21.08 24.15
N PRO A 77 0.57 21.10 25.49
CA PRO A 77 0.98 19.96 26.29
C PRO A 77 0.04 18.76 26.10
N MET A 78 0.61 17.56 26.24
CA MET A 78 -0.14 16.32 26.14
C MET A 78 -1.20 16.20 27.23
N LYS A 79 -2.48 16.07 26.83
CA LYS A 79 -3.60 15.90 27.77
C LYS A 79 -4.25 14.54 27.59
N VAL A 80 -4.43 13.83 28.70
CA VAL A 80 -5.20 12.59 28.76
C VAL A 80 -6.69 12.95 28.83
N LYS A 81 -7.49 12.47 27.88
CA LYS A 81 -8.95 12.62 27.92
C LYS A 81 -9.64 11.28 27.76
N LEU A 82 -10.65 11.06 28.59
CA LEU A 82 -11.55 9.92 28.48
C LEU A 82 -12.51 10.18 27.31
N ARG A 83 -12.42 9.39 26.24
CA ARG A 83 -13.25 9.56 25.05
C ARG A 83 -14.66 9.05 25.34
N LYS A 84 -15.56 9.97 25.70
CA LYS A 84 -16.99 9.69 25.76
C LYS A 84 -17.55 9.66 24.32
N HIS A 85 -17.83 8.46 23.82
CA HIS A 85 -18.52 8.15 22.56
C HIS A 85 -17.84 8.50 21.21
N ARG A 86 -18.31 7.78 20.18
CA ARG A 86 -17.97 7.90 18.75
C ARG A 86 -18.40 9.28 18.22
N GLN A 87 -17.61 9.89 17.34
CA GLN A 87 -18.09 11.01 16.51
C GLN A 87 -19.34 10.55 15.77
N LYS A 88 -20.45 11.29 15.90
CA LYS A 88 -21.67 11.02 15.16
C LYS A 88 -21.39 11.23 13.67
N ALA A 89 -21.99 10.39 12.83
CA ALA A 89 -21.87 10.54 11.38
C ALA A 89 -22.22 11.98 10.94
N PRO A 90 -21.53 12.57 9.94
CA PRO A 90 -21.69 13.97 9.57
C PRO A 90 -23.14 14.40 9.34
N TRP A 91 -23.92 13.58 8.62
CA TRP A 91 -25.35 13.82 8.35
C TRP A 91 -26.24 13.84 9.62
N ARG A 92 -25.78 13.29 10.75
CA ARG A 92 -26.51 13.40 12.04
C ARG A 92 -26.27 14.73 12.74
N ASN A 93 -25.34 15.55 12.26
CA ASN A 93 -25.10 16.90 12.76
C ASN A 93 -25.89 17.96 11.99
N ASP A 94 -26.57 17.59 10.92
CA ASP A 94 -27.49 18.46 10.19
C ASP A 94 -28.62 18.95 11.10
N ASP A 95 -28.94 20.23 11.01
CA ASP A 95 -29.88 20.89 11.89
C ASP A 95 -31.31 20.34 11.74
N LEU A 96 -31.71 19.92 10.53
CA LEU A 96 -33.00 19.28 10.28
C LEU A 96 -33.10 17.94 11.02
N VAL A 97 -32.04 17.14 10.96
CA VAL A 97 -31.97 15.84 11.66
C VAL A 97 -32.00 16.04 13.17
N ARG A 98 -31.34 17.08 13.69
CA ARG A 98 -31.32 17.42 15.12
C ARG A 98 -32.69 17.89 15.60
N ALA A 99 -33.34 18.78 14.87
CA ALA A 99 -34.68 19.29 15.18
C ALA A 99 -35.72 18.16 15.21
N GLN A 100 -35.75 17.32 14.16
CA GLN A 100 -36.69 16.20 14.10
C GLN A 100 -36.43 15.16 15.20
N LYS A 101 -35.17 14.90 15.54
CA LYS A 101 -34.83 14.03 16.66
C LYS A 101 -35.39 14.58 17.99
N GLN A 102 -35.33 15.88 18.19
CA GLN A 102 -35.86 16.51 19.40
C GLN A 102 -37.39 16.35 19.46
N GLN A 103 -38.11 16.53 18.36
CA GLN A 103 -39.55 16.29 18.26
C GLN A 103 -39.91 14.83 18.55
N CYS A 104 -39.21 13.88 17.93
CA CYS A 104 -39.39 12.45 18.20
C CYS A 104 -39.21 12.11 19.69
N ARG A 105 -38.18 12.67 20.35
CA ARG A 105 -37.96 12.49 21.79
C ARG A 105 -39.00 13.17 22.68
N ARG A 106 -39.65 14.25 22.21
CA ARG A 106 -40.77 14.88 22.92
C ARG A 106 -42.02 13.99 22.84
N ALA A 107 -42.34 13.49 21.65
CA ALA A 107 -43.45 12.56 21.44
C ALA A 107 -43.27 11.24 22.22
N GLU A 108 -42.05 10.69 22.21
CA GLU A 108 -41.71 9.49 22.99
C GLU A 108 -41.94 9.70 24.49
N ARG A 109 -41.48 10.82 25.05
CA ARG A 109 -41.68 11.14 26.47
C ARG A 109 -43.17 11.29 26.80
N LYS A 110 -43.92 12.00 25.95
CA LYS A 110 -45.38 12.18 26.10
C LYS A 110 -46.11 10.84 26.13
N TRP A 111 -45.77 9.93 25.23
CA TRP A 111 -46.32 8.57 25.22
C TRP A 111 -45.89 7.76 26.46
N ARG A 112 -44.62 7.80 26.85
CA ARG A 112 -44.14 7.08 28.04
C ARG A 112 -44.87 7.50 29.33
N THR A 113 -45.23 8.77 29.45
CA THR A 113 -45.98 9.32 30.59
C THR A 113 -47.46 8.95 30.52
N SER A 114 -48.11 9.17 29.38
CA SER A 114 -49.57 9.05 29.26
C SER A 114 -50.06 7.63 28.95
N LYS A 115 -49.24 6.80 28.31
CA LYS A 115 -49.55 5.45 27.81
C LYS A 115 -50.77 5.35 26.87
N LEU A 116 -51.28 6.49 26.37
CA LEU A 116 -52.42 6.53 25.45
C LEU A 116 -52.01 6.12 24.03
N GLN A 117 -52.91 5.42 23.34
CA GLN A 117 -52.74 4.96 21.95
C GLN A 117 -52.50 6.12 20.97
N VAL A 118 -53.24 7.23 21.11
CA VAL A 118 -53.06 8.42 20.28
C VAL A 118 -51.64 9.00 20.38
N HIS A 119 -51.04 8.98 21.58
CA HIS A 119 -49.68 9.47 21.77
C HIS A 119 -48.63 8.48 21.23
N TYR A 120 -48.94 7.19 21.21
CA TYR A 120 -48.12 6.18 20.54
C TYR A 120 -48.09 6.40 19.02
N GLU A 121 -49.25 6.67 18.41
CA GLU A 121 -49.37 6.96 16.97
C GLU A 121 -48.62 8.24 16.59
N MET A 122 -48.74 9.29 17.39
CA MET A 122 -47.93 10.50 17.22
C MET A 122 -46.43 10.20 17.28
N TYR A 123 -45.98 9.42 18.28
CA TYR A 123 -44.56 9.01 18.37
C TYR A 123 -44.12 8.21 17.13
N LYS A 124 -44.95 7.28 16.65
CA LYS A 124 -44.66 6.47 15.46
C LYS A 124 -44.54 7.34 14.21
N GLY A 125 -45.42 8.33 14.04
CA GLY A 125 -45.36 9.32 12.95
C GLY A 125 -44.07 10.14 13.00
N GLU A 126 -43.72 10.66 14.17
CA GLU A 126 -42.49 11.42 14.39
C GLU A 126 -41.22 10.59 14.18
N LEU A 127 -41.24 9.30 14.55
CA LEU A 127 -40.15 8.36 14.31
C LEU A 127 -39.99 8.08 12.82
N TYR A 128 -41.09 7.93 12.09
CA TYR A 128 -41.08 7.75 10.64
C TYR A 128 -40.52 8.99 9.92
N ALA A 129 -40.98 10.18 10.29
CA ALA A 129 -40.46 11.45 9.77
C ALA A 129 -38.96 11.61 10.06
N TYR A 130 -38.52 11.28 11.28
CA TYR A 130 -37.10 11.26 11.65
C TYR A 130 -36.27 10.35 10.75
N ASN A 131 -36.74 9.13 10.49
CA ASN A 131 -36.04 8.18 9.63
C ASN A 131 -35.98 8.67 8.17
N GLN A 132 -37.06 9.25 7.64
CA GLN A 132 -37.07 9.83 6.29
C GLN A 132 -36.07 10.97 6.15
N ILE A 133 -36.07 11.92 7.08
CA ILE A 133 -35.11 13.05 7.06
C ILE A 133 -33.69 12.52 7.18
N LEU A 134 -33.43 11.55 8.07
CA LEU A 134 -32.12 10.94 8.22
C LEU A 134 -31.63 10.27 6.93
N CYS A 135 -32.50 9.55 6.21
CA CYS A 135 -32.18 8.95 4.92
C CYS A 135 -31.88 10.01 3.86
N ARG A 136 -32.77 11.00 3.68
CA ARG A 136 -32.58 12.09 2.69
C ARG A 136 -31.30 12.88 2.94
N THR A 137 -31.01 13.24 4.19
CA THR A 137 -29.77 13.97 4.52
C THR A 137 -28.53 13.10 4.28
N ARG A 138 -28.61 11.79 4.54
CA ARG A 138 -27.52 10.85 4.23
C ARG A 138 -27.30 10.73 2.72
N GLU A 139 -28.36 10.58 1.93
CA GLU A 139 -28.31 10.54 0.47
C GLU A 139 -27.69 11.82 -0.07
N ARG A 140 -28.21 12.99 0.35
CA ARG A 140 -27.68 14.30 -0.04
C ARG A 140 -26.18 14.43 0.23
N TYR A 141 -25.72 14.02 1.41
CA TYR A 141 -24.30 14.05 1.77
C TYR A 141 -23.42 13.23 0.80
N PHE A 142 -23.84 12.00 0.46
CA PHE A 142 -23.07 11.18 -0.48
C PHE A 142 -23.20 11.66 -1.93
N SER A 143 -24.37 12.15 -2.33
CA SER A 143 -24.59 12.75 -3.66
C SER A 143 -23.74 14.01 -3.86
N GLU A 144 -23.60 14.86 -2.83
CA GLU A 144 -22.72 16.04 -2.88
C GLU A 144 -21.25 15.64 -3.03
N ILE A 145 -20.79 14.59 -2.34
CA ILE A 145 -19.42 14.06 -2.49
C ILE A 145 -19.21 13.52 -3.91
N ILE A 146 -20.15 12.73 -4.42
CA ILE A 146 -20.04 12.12 -5.75
C ILE A 146 -20.09 13.19 -6.84
N GLY A 147 -20.99 14.17 -6.72
CA GLY A 147 -21.15 15.26 -7.69
C GLY A 147 -19.95 16.21 -7.70
N SER A 148 -19.41 16.56 -6.53
CA SER A 148 -18.24 17.46 -6.44
C SER A 148 -16.92 16.80 -6.84
N CYS A 149 -16.84 15.46 -6.82
CA CYS A 149 -15.62 14.71 -7.11
C CYS A 149 -15.76 13.81 -8.35
N SER A 150 -16.61 14.16 -9.31
CA SER A 150 -16.91 13.35 -10.50
C SER A 150 -15.66 13.04 -11.36
N SER A 151 -14.69 13.95 -11.40
CA SER A 151 -13.41 13.77 -12.11
C SER A 151 -12.36 12.99 -11.32
N ASN A 152 -12.58 12.72 -10.02
CA ASN A 152 -11.62 12.05 -9.15
C ASN A 152 -12.05 10.60 -8.86
N SER A 153 -11.67 9.71 -9.76
CA SER A 153 -11.99 8.26 -9.69
C SER A 153 -11.59 7.62 -8.36
N ARG A 154 -10.49 8.03 -7.74
CA ARG A 154 -10.04 7.53 -6.43
C ARG A 154 -11.03 7.90 -5.31
N VAL A 155 -11.51 9.14 -5.29
CA VAL A 155 -12.49 9.59 -4.28
C VAL A 155 -13.82 8.89 -4.48
N LEU A 156 -14.27 8.73 -5.73
CA LEU A 156 -15.49 7.97 -6.05
C LEU A 156 -15.39 6.51 -5.57
N PHE A 157 -14.31 5.81 -5.93
CA PHE A 157 -14.10 4.42 -5.54
C PHE A 157 -14.05 4.26 -4.01
N THR A 158 -13.33 5.16 -3.33
CA THR A 158 -13.24 5.16 -1.86
C THR A 158 -14.62 5.39 -1.22
N THR A 159 -15.43 6.29 -1.81
CA THR A 159 -16.77 6.62 -1.31
C THR A 159 -17.72 5.44 -1.50
N VAL A 160 -17.76 4.84 -2.69
CA VAL A 160 -18.57 3.64 -2.97
C VAL A 160 -18.16 2.49 -2.05
N ASN A 161 -16.86 2.20 -1.96
CA ASN A 161 -16.35 1.13 -1.10
C ASN A 161 -16.73 1.35 0.37
N ARG A 162 -16.72 2.59 0.86
CA ARG A 162 -17.15 2.91 2.24
C ARG A 162 -18.64 2.67 2.47
N VAL A 163 -19.47 2.84 1.44
CA VAL A 163 -20.92 2.64 1.51
C VAL A 163 -21.27 1.15 1.42
N THR A 164 -20.61 0.41 0.51
CA THR A 164 -20.87 -1.01 0.27
C THR A 164 -20.18 -1.93 1.27
N ASN A 165 -18.97 -1.56 1.72
CA ASN A 165 -18.16 -2.30 2.66
C ASN A 165 -17.93 -1.46 3.92
N PRO A 166 -18.90 -1.38 4.85
CA PRO A 166 -18.71 -0.63 6.09
C PRO A 166 -17.51 -1.20 6.85
N PRO A 167 -16.65 -0.34 7.44
CA PRO A 167 -15.43 -0.81 8.09
C PRO A 167 -15.76 -1.79 9.20
N THR A 168 -15.31 -3.04 9.02
CA THR A 168 -15.34 -4.07 10.06
C THR A 168 -14.53 -3.55 11.22
N GLN A 169 -15.15 -3.40 12.39
CA GLN A 169 -14.39 -3.09 13.60
C GLN A 169 -13.51 -4.30 13.87
N LEU A 170 -12.20 -4.08 14.04
CA LEU A 170 -11.30 -5.11 14.55
C LEU A 170 -11.94 -5.72 15.80
N PRO A 171 -12.03 -7.06 15.90
CA PRO A 171 -12.46 -7.73 17.12
C PRO A 171 -11.70 -7.15 18.31
N ILE A 172 -12.42 -6.86 19.40
CA ILE A 172 -11.83 -6.26 20.62
C ILE A 172 -10.70 -7.15 21.15
N GLU A 173 -10.85 -8.46 20.98
CA GLU A 173 -9.85 -9.49 21.33
C GLU A 173 -8.50 -9.31 20.63
N LEU A 174 -8.44 -8.64 19.48
CA LEU A 174 -7.19 -8.35 18.78
C LEU A 174 -6.45 -7.13 19.36
N VAL A 175 -7.11 -6.31 20.18
CA VAL A 175 -6.55 -5.06 20.72
C VAL A 175 -5.86 -5.33 22.06
N CYS A 176 -4.76 -6.09 22.02
CA CYS A 176 -3.91 -6.35 23.19
C CYS A 176 -2.44 -6.52 22.78
N THR A 177 -1.52 -6.22 23.70
CA THR A 177 -0.06 -6.35 23.49
C THR A 177 0.35 -7.78 23.11
N PRO A 178 -0.15 -8.86 23.77
CA PRO A 178 0.17 -10.23 23.36
C PRO A 178 -0.18 -10.55 21.90
N LYS A 179 -1.33 -10.07 21.41
CA LYS A 179 -1.70 -10.27 20.00
C LYS A 179 -0.78 -9.50 19.06
N CYS A 180 -0.34 -8.30 19.44
CA CYS A 180 0.65 -7.55 18.66
C CYS A 180 1.97 -8.33 18.53
N ASN A 181 2.45 -8.93 19.62
CA ASN A 181 3.63 -9.80 19.61
C ASN A 181 3.42 -11.06 18.76
N GLU A 182 2.25 -11.70 18.83
CA GLU A 182 1.90 -12.85 17.99
C GLU A 182 1.95 -12.50 16.49
N PHE A 183 1.41 -11.34 16.10
CA PHE A 183 1.52 -10.85 14.72
C PHE A 183 2.97 -10.58 14.30
N ALA A 184 3.77 -9.97 15.19
CA ALA A 184 5.15 -9.65 14.91
C ALA A 184 5.96 -10.93 14.64
N VAL A 185 5.88 -11.90 15.57
CA VAL A 185 6.51 -13.22 15.43
C VAL A 185 6.01 -13.93 14.18
N PHE A 186 4.70 -13.94 13.92
CA PHE A 186 4.13 -14.58 12.74
C PHE A 186 4.66 -13.99 11.42
N PHE A 187 4.73 -12.67 11.29
CA PHE A 187 5.25 -12.05 10.07
C PHE A 187 6.74 -12.34 9.88
N ASN A 188 7.53 -12.30 10.96
CA ASN A 188 8.94 -12.66 10.92
C ASN A 188 9.14 -14.13 10.52
N ASP A 189 8.48 -15.05 11.21
CA ASP A 189 8.63 -16.50 11.02
C ASP A 189 8.17 -16.94 9.65
N LYS A 190 7.14 -16.29 9.10
CA LYS A 190 6.71 -16.53 7.73
C LYS A 190 7.83 -16.23 6.73
N VAL A 191 8.49 -15.08 6.85
CA VAL A 191 9.59 -14.68 5.95
C VAL A 191 10.80 -15.59 6.14
N GLN A 192 11.16 -15.90 7.39
CA GLN A 192 12.25 -16.83 7.69
C GLN A 192 11.96 -18.25 7.19
N GLY A 193 10.71 -18.70 7.29
CA GLY A 193 10.26 -19.99 6.77
C GLY A 193 10.39 -20.08 5.25
N ILE A 194 10.00 -19.02 4.53
CA ILE A 194 10.20 -18.93 3.07
C ILE A 194 11.68 -19.01 2.73
N LYS A 195 12.53 -18.21 3.39
CA LYS A 195 13.98 -18.23 3.16
C LYS A 195 14.61 -19.60 3.43
N LYS A 196 14.21 -20.28 4.50
CA LYS A 196 14.72 -21.63 4.85
C LYS A 196 14.24 -22.72 3.90
N ALA A 197 13.06 -22.58 3.31
CA ALA A 197 12.53 -23.55 2.35
C ALA A 197 13.20 -23.49 0.98
N ILE A 198 13.93 -22.41 0.69
CA ILE A 198 14.64 -22.20 -0.57
C ILE A 198 16.00 -22.90 -0.48
N ASN A 199 16.12 -24.06 -1.12
CA ASN A 199 17.38 -24.76 -1.32
C ASN A 199 17.95 -24.36 -2.69
N SER A 200 18.91 -23.43 -2.71
CA SER A 200 19.60 -23.06 -3.95
C SER A 200 20.59 -24.15 -4.36
N THR A 201 20.30 -24.85 -5.46
CA THR A 201 21.14 -25.96 -5.96
C THR A 201 21.89 -25.63 -7.26
N THR A 202 21.49 -24.59 -7.99
CA THR A 202 22.00 -24.30 -9.34
C THR A 202 22.10 -22.80 -9.58
N HIS A 203 23.32 -22.25 -9.76
CA HIS A 203 23.51 -20.85 -10.12
C HIS A 203 23.21 -20.62 -11.61
N ILE A 204 22.21 -19.78 -11.89
CA ILE A 204 21.92 -19.30 -13.25
C ILE A 204 22.63 -17.97 -13.46
N THR A 205 23.64 -17.96 -14.33
CA THR A 205 24.33 -16.74 -14.74
C THR A 205 23.57 -16.11 -15.90
N ILE A 206 23.07 -14.88 -15.70
CA ILE A 206 22.45 -14.08 -16.74
C ILE A 206 23.46 -13.01 -17.15
N GLU A 207 23.71 -12.88 -18.45
CA GLU A 207 24.59 -11.85 -18.99
C GLU A 207 24.11 -10.46 -18.56
N ARG A 208 25.04 -9.63 -18.11
CA ARG A 208 24.70 -8.28 -17.66
C ARG A 208 24.49 -7.36 -18.86
N PRO A 209 23.52 -6.44 -18.81
CA PRO A 209 23.40 -5.42 -19.84
C PRO A 209 24.68 -4.56 -19.89
N PRO A 210 25.04 -4.01 -21.06
CA PRO A 210 26.19 -3.12 -21.19
C PRO A 210 26.04 -1.90 -20.26
N THR A 211 27.14 -1.52 -19.61
CA THR A 211 27.14 -0.43 -18.63
C THR A 211 26.95 0.92 -19.31
N HIS A 212 25.93 1.66 -18.88
CA HIS A 212 25.67 3.04 -19.29
C HIS A 212 26.30 4.06 -18.31
N SER A 213 25.81 5.30 -18.29
CA SER A 213 26.26 6.34 -17.35
C SER A 213 26.10 5.86 -15.90
N LYS A 214 26.99 6.31 -15.00
CA LYS A 214 27.00 5.89 -13.59
C LYS A 214 26.37 6.95 -12.69
N LEU A 215 25.49 6.54 -11.78
CA LEU A 215 24.99 7.41 -10.71
C LEU A 215 25.88 7.26 -9.48
N THR A 216 26.71 8.27 -9.18
CA THR A 216 27.68 8.21 -8.07
C THR A 216 27.22 8.94 -6.81
N HIS A 217 26.33 9.93 -6.95
CA HIS A 217 25.84 10.75 -5.85
C HIS A 217 24.45 11.31 -6.18
N PHE A 218 23.66 11.62 -5.16
CA PHE A 218 22.43 12.39 -5.29
C PHE A 218 22.73 13.89 -5.22
N ILE A 219 21.93 14.68 -5.92
CA ILE A 219 22.08 16.13 -6.03
C ILE A 219 21.28 16.82 -4.92
N PRO A 220 21.84 17.81 -4.22
CA PRO A 220 21.10 18.64 -3.27
C PRO A 220 19.90 19.34 -3.92
N VAL A 221 18.83 19.50 -3.14
CA VAL A 221 17.57 20.10 -3.58
C VAL A 221 17.33 21.45 -2.92
N THR A 222 16.45 22.25 -3.52
CA THR A 222 16.05 23.57 -3.00
C THR A 222 14.84 23.46 -2.07
N ASP A 223 14.60 24.51 -1.28
CA ASP A 223 13.38 24.64 -0.46
C ASP A 223 12.11 24.48 -1.29
N GLN A 224 12.09 25.02 -2.51
CA GLN A 224 10.95 24.90 -3.43
C GLN A 224 10.67 23.42 -3.75
N THR A 225 11.69 22.64 -4.12
CA THR A 225 11.53 21.21 -4.43
C THR A 225 11.01 20.42 -3.23
N VAL A 226 11.52 20.73 -2.03
CA VAL A 226 11.08 20.09 -0.78
C VAL A 226 9.63 20.48 -0.45
N GLN A 227 9.27 21.75 -0.62
CA GLN A 227 7.93 22.26 -0.42
C GLN A 227 6.92 21.60 -1.36
N GLU A 228 7.23 21.51 -2.66
CA GLU A 228 6.42 20.81 -3.65
C GLU A 228 6.27 19.33 -3.28
N THR A 229 7.36 18.67 -2.88
CA THR A 229 7.32 17.28 -2.43
C THR A 229 6.38 17.09 -1.24
N ILE A 230 6.49 17.92 -0.21
CA ILE A 230 5.65 17.85 1.00
C ILE A 230 4.18 18.16 0.66
N THR A 231 3.91 19.16 -0.18
CA THR A 231 2.54 19.54 -0.54
C THR A 231 1.83 18.42 -1.32
N HIS A 232 2.51 17.77 -2.27
CA HIS A 232 1.96 16.67 -3.08
C HIS A 232 1.84 15.33 -2.33
N LEU A 233 2.66 15.08 -1.30
CA LEU A 233 2.56 13.85 -0.52
C LEU A 233 1.21 13.75 0.22
N SER A 234 0.68 12.53 0.31
CA SER A 234 -0.58 12.27 1.01
C SER A 234 -0.50 12.63 2.51
N LEU A 235 -1.64 12.95 3.12
CA LEU A 235 -1.74 13.21 4.57
C LEU A 235 -1.64 11.89 5.36
N SER A 236 -0.45 11.29 5.42
CA SER A 236 -0.17 10.07 6.17
C SER A 236 0.65 10.39 7.43
N THR A 237 0.00 10.34 8.59
CA THR A 237 0.66 10.56 9.89
C THR A 237 1.05 9.22 10.52
N CYS A 238 2.32 9.11 10.88
CA CYS A 238 2.87 8.07 11.72
C CYS A 238 2.78 8.45 13.20
N CYS A 239 2.68 7.47 14.09
CA CYS A 239 2.76 7.75 15.54
C CYS A 239 4.18 8.14 15.98
N LEU A 240 5.19 7.85 15.15
CA LEU A 240 6.58 8.29 15.35
C LEU A 240 6.84 9.70 14.80
N ASP A 241 5.86 10.32 14.12
CA ASP A 241 6.02 11.68 13.64
C ASP A 241 5.97 12.68 14.80
N VAL A 242 6.93 13.61 14.82
CA VAL A 242 6.97 14.73 15.77
C VAL A 242 5.72 15.61 15.64
N LEU A 243 5.31 15.88 14.40
CA LEU A 243 4.15 16.68 14.06
C LEU A 243 3.15 15.85 13.26
N PRO A 244 1.85 15.93 13.58
CA PRO A 244 0.82 15.44 12.67
C PRO A 244 0.98 16.10 11.30
N THR A 245 0.95 15.31 10.22
CA THR A 245 1.22 15.77 8.86
C THR A 245 0.39 16.98 8.44
N ARG A 246 -0.87 17.05 8.88
CA ARG A 246 -1.74 18.21 8.62
C ARG A 246 -1.22 19.49 9.26
N PHE A 247 -0.72 19.38 10.49
CA PHE A 247 -0.16 20.51 11.21
C PHE A 247 1.19 20.91 10.60
N LEU A 248 2.07 19.94 10.30
CA LEU A 248 3.33 20.19 9.59
C LEU A 248 3.11 21.01 8.31
N LYS A 249 2.14 20.61 7.46
CA LYS A 249 1.82 21.37 6.24
C LYS A 249 1.30 22.78 6.52
N SER A 250 0.65 23.02 7.65
CA SER A 250 0.14 24.36 8.02
C SER A 250 1.23 25.32 8.53
N VAL A 251 2.34 24.78 9.06
CA VAL A 251 3.49 25.56 9.58
C VAL A 251 4.73 25.37 8.70
N LEU A 252 4.56 24.85 7.48
CA LEU A 252 5.66 24.39 6.64
C LEU A 252 6.73 25.46 6.45
N ASN A 253 6.34 26.71 6.17
CA ASN A 253 7.28 27.80 5.92
C ASN A 253 8.28 28.01 7.07
N SER A 254 7.87 27.79 8.32
CA SER A 254 8.72 27.97 9.51
C SER A 254 9.70 26.83 9.76
N VAL A 255 9.46 25.66 9.16
CA VAL A 255 10.29 24.45 9.36
C VAL A 255 10.99 24.01 8.06
N LEU A 256 10.60 24.57 6.93
CA LEU A 256 11.06 24.19 5.59
C LEU A 256 12.58 24.27 5.46
N PRO A 257 13.27 25.37 5.84
CA PRO A 257 14.72 25.46 5.67
C PRO A 257 15.47 24.34 6.39
N SER A 258 15.08 24.03 7.64
CA SER A 258 15.69 22.96 8.43
C SER A 258 15.40 21.58 7.85
N ILE A 259 14.18 21.35 7.33
CA ILE A 259 13.86 20.10 6.64
C ILE A 259 14.71 19.94 5.38
N THR A 260 14.89 21.00 4.59
CA THR A 260 15.74 20.99 3.40
C THR A 260 17.20 20.72 3.75
N GLN A 261 17.71 21.33 4.82
CA GLN A 261 19.06 21.05 5.31
C GLN A 261 19.24 19.58 5.70
N ILE A 262 18.29 18.99 6.43
CA ILE A 262 18.31 17.55 6.78
C ILE A 262 18.31 16.69 5.50
N VAL A 263 17.46 17.03 4.53
CA VAL A 263 17.40 16.32 3.24
C VAL A 263 18.75 16.39 2.53
N ASN A 264 19.32 17.57 2.37
CA ASN A 264 20.58 17.75 1.67
C ASN A 264 21.76 17.09 2.39
N MET A 265 21.79 17.17 3.73
CA MET A 265 22.79 16.49 4.55
C MET A 265 22.72 14.96 4.36
N SER A 266 21.50 14.39 4.33
CA SER A 266 21.28 12.98 4.05
C SER A 266 21.80 12.58 2.66
N LEU A 267 21.44 13.34 1.62
CA LEU A 267 21.83 13.06 0.24
C LEU A 267 23.35 13.14 0.03
N GLN A 268 23.99 14.15 0.62
CA GLN A 268 25.43 14.40 0.47
C GLN A 268 26.27 13.37 1.25
N SER A 269 25.88 13.08 2.50
CA SER A 269 26.58 12.08 3.34
C SER A 269 26.37 10.65 2.85
N GLY A 270 25.31 10.40 2.08
CA GLY A 270 24.92 9.05 1.68
C GLY A 270 24.38 8.24 2.86
N ILE A 271 23.75 8.88 3.85
CA ILE A 271 23.22 8.24 5.05
C ILE A 271 21.72 8.54 5.17
N PHE A 272 20.92 7.50 5.36
CA PHE A 272 19.50 7.61 5.70
C PHE A 272 19.34 7.68 7.23
N PRO A 273 18.66 8.71 7.78
CA PRO A 273 18.62 8.93 9.23
C PRO A 273 18.03 7.76 10.02
N GLU A 274 18.69 7.37 11.12
CA GLU A 274 18.34 6.23 11.96
C GLU A 274 16.94 6.36 12.56
N ALA A 275 16.59 7.54 13.07
CA ALA A 275 15.27 7.82 13.65
C ALA A 275 14.11 7.57 12.67
N LEU A 276 14.39 7.59 11.35
CA LEU A 276 13.40 7.38 10.29
C LEU A 276 13.37 5.93 9.77
N LYS A 277 14.27 5.04 10.23
CA LYS A 277 14.36 3.63 9.78
C LYS A 277 13.27 2.74 10.38
N THR A 278 12.67 3.15 11.49
CA THR A 278 11.67 2.33 12.20
C THR A 278 10.31 2.37 11.50
N ALA A 279 9.75 1.20 11.20
CA ALA A 279 8.42 1.05 10.61
C ALA A 279 7.36 0.66 11.65
N VAL A 280 6.16 1.24 11.53
CA VAL A 280 5.00 0.86 12.34
C VAL A 280 4.09 -0.03 11.51
N ILE A 281 4.09 -1.33 11.76
CA ILE A 281 3.28 -2.29 11.01
C ILE A 281 1.83 -2.25 11.51
N LYS A 282 0.91 -2.02 10.57
CA LYS A 282 -0.53 -2.10 10.78
C LYS A 282 -1.08 -3.33 10.04
N PRO A 283 -1.46 -4.41 10.75
CA PRO A 283 -2.04 -5.59 10.13
C PRO A 283 -3.33 -5.21 9.38
N LEU A 284 -3.35 -5.41 8.07
CA LEU A 284 -4.50 -5.13 7.23
C LEU A 284 -5.07 -6.43 6.64
N LEU A 285 -6.36 -6.67 6.84
CA LEU A 285 -7.02 -7.85 6.30
C LEU A 285 -7.01 -7.83 4.76
N LYS A 286 -6.61 -8.93 4.12
CA LYS A 286 -6.43 -9.05 2.66
C LYS A 286 -7.72 -8.80 1.88
N LYS A 287 -8.85 -9.29 2.38
CA LYS A 287 -10.19 -9.14 1.78
C LYS A 287 -11.22 -8.95 2.90
N SER A 288 -12.22 -8.11 2.64
CA SER A 288 -13.38 -7.96 3.52
C SER A 288 -14.15 -9.28 3.61
N GLY A 289 -14.36 -9.80 4.82
CA GLY A 289 -15.09 -11.05 5.05
C GLY A 289 -14.22 -12.27 5.35
N LEU A 290 -12.89 -12.16 5.22
CA LEU A 290 -11.98 -13.19 5.73
C LEU A 290 -12.03 -13.25 7.26
N ASP A 291 -11.77 -14.43 7.81
CA ASP A 291 -11.72 -14.65 9.25
C ASP A 291 -10.57 -13.82 9.88
N PRO A 292 -10.88 -12.87 10.79
CA PRO A 292 -9.89 -12.03 11.45
C PRO A 292 -9.07 -12.77 12.53
N THR A 293 -9.44 -14.00 12.88
CA THR A 293 -8.65 -14.82 13.83
C THR A 293 -7.43 -15.46 13.16
N VAL A 294 -7.49 -15.64 11.85
CA VAL A 294 -6.43 -16.29 11.06
C VAL A 294 -5.37 -15.26 10.63
N LEU A 295 -4.17 -15.35 11.21
CA LEU A 295 -3.07 -14.41 10.95
C LEU A 295 -2.66 -14.35 9.46
N ASN A 296 -2.76 -15.48 8.75
CA ASN A 296 -2.45 -15.59 7.32
C ASN A 296 -3.33 -14.70 6.42
N ASN A 297 -4.47 -14.23 6.94
CA ASN A 297 -5.37 -13.33 6.23
C ASN A 297 -4.92 -11.86 6.29
N TYR A 298 -3.83 -11.53 7.00
CA TYR A 298 -3.34 -10.17 7.15
C TYR A 298 -2.12 -9.86 6.27
N ARG A 299 -1.99 -8.59 5.89
CA ARG A 299 -0.81 -7.99 5.27
C ARG A 299 -0.08 -7.09 6.27
N PRO A 300 1.26 -7.10 6.31
CA PRO A 300 2.05 -6.23 7.18
C PRO A 300 2.27 -4.84 6.56
N ILE A 301 1.25 -3.97 6.57
CA ILE A 301 1.38 -2.63 5.96
C ILE A 301 2.24 -1.73 6.84
N SER A 302 3.33 -1.23 6.28
CA SER A 302 4.28 -0.31 6.93
C SER A 302 3.76 1.13 6.92
N ASN A 303 3.54 1.67 8.11
CA ASN A 303 3.31 3.10 8.32
C ASN A 303 4.65 3.75 8.72
N LEU A 304 5.31 4.36 7.74
CA LEU A 304 6.62 5.00 7.91
C LEU A 304 6.50 6.46 8.35
N PRO A 305 7.51 7.00 9.08
CA PRO A 305 7.63 8.42 9.40
C PRO A 305 7.51 9.31 8.15
N PHE A 306 6.76 10.40 8.26
CA PHE A 306 6.46 11.29 7.13
C PHE A 306 7.72 11.93 6.54
N LEU A 307 8.66 12.38 7.37
CA LEU A 307 9.94 12.94 6.89
C LEU A 307 10.76 11.89 6.14
N GLY A 308 10.71 10.63 6.57
CA GLY A 308 11.33 9.52 5.83
C GLY A 308 10.73 9.37 4.42
N LYS A 309 9.41 9.54 4.28
CA LYS A 309 8.76 9.55 2.96
C LYS A 309 9.15 10.76 2.10
N VAL A 310 9.44 11.92 2.70
CA VAL A 310 9.96 13.09 1.96
C VAL A 310 11.32 12.75 1.36
N LEU A 311 12.24 12.23 2.18
CA LEU A 311 13.56 11.76 1.72
C LEU A 311 13.44 10.71 0.61
N GLU A 312 12.62 9.68 0.83
CA GLU A 312 12.36 8.64 -0.17
C GLU A 312 11.83 9.22 -1.48
N LYS A 313 10.94 10.22 -1.42
CA LYS A 313 10.36 10.83 -2.63
C LYS A 313 11.37 11.65 -3.42
N VAL A 314 12.26 12.37 -2.73
CA VAL A 314 13.36 13.12 -3.36
C VAL A 314 14.33 12.15 -4.06
N VAL A 315 14.76 11.09 -3.38
CA VAL A 315 15.63 10.05 -3.97
C VAL A 315 14.93 9.32 -5.10
N TYR A 316 13.66 8.97 -4.94
CA TYR A 316 12.85 8.32 -5.97
C TYR A 316 12.83 9.13 -7.27
N GLN A 317 12.69 10.46 -7.18
CA GLN A 317 12.63 11.32 -8.36
C GLN A 317 13.97 11.27 -9.11
N GLN A 318 15.08 11.52 -8.43
CA GLN A 318 16.41 11.50 -9.04
C GLN A 318 16.77 10.12 -9.61
N LEU A 319 16.43 9.05 -8.89
CA LEU A 319 16.67 7.68 -9.34
C LEU A 319 15.82 7.34 -10.57
N THR A 320 14.54 7.73 -10.59
CA THR A 320 13.66 7.50 -11.73
C THR A 320 14.16 8.25 -12.97
N ASP A 321 14.57 9.51 -12.83
CA ASP A 321 15.09 10.32 -13.93
C ASP A 321 16.36 9.69 -14.52
N PHE A 322 17.27 9.22 -13.66
CA PHE A 322 18.46 8.48 -14.09
C PHE A 322 18.11 7.17 -14.83
N LEU A 323 17.16 6.40 -14.31
CA LEU A 323 16.74 5.13 -14.94
C LEU A 323 16.08 5.34 -16.30
N LEU A 324 15.29 6.41 -16.46
CA LEU A 324 14.67 6.77 -17.73
C LEU A 324 15.72 7.19 -18.77
N LEU A 325 16.69 8.03 -18.37
CA LEU A 325 17.78 8.48 -19.25
C LEU A 325 18.64 7.32 -19.76
N ASN A 326 18.83 6.27 -18.96
CA ASN A 326 19.62 5.11 -19.31
C ASN A 326 18.81 3.92 -19.84
N ASN A 327 17.49 4.08 -20.09
CA ASN A 327 16.58 3.02 -20.53
C ASN A 327 16.71 1.72 -19.69
N SER A 328 16.93 1.86 -18.38
CA SER A 328 17.25 0.72 -17.50
C SER A 328 16.02 -0.06 -17.02
N PHE A 329 14.82 0.40 -17.38
CA PHE A 329 13.59 -0.32 -17.06
C PHE A 329 13.30 -1.43 -18.06
N ASP A 330 12.79 -2.54 -17.55
CA ASP A 330 12.25 -3.59 -18.40
C ASP A 330 11.03 -3.09 -19.20
N ALA A 331 11.04 -3.27 -20.52
CA ALA A 331 9.99 -2.80 -21.41
C ALA A 331 8.61 -3.42 -21.12
N PHE A 332 8.58 -4.65 -20.62
CA PHE A 332 7.37 -5.41 -20.32
C PHE A 332 7.05 -5.44 -18.82
N GLN A 333 7.69 -4.61 -18.00
CA GLN A 333 7.22 -4.29 -16.65
C GLN A 333 6.29 -3.08 -16.71
N SER A 334 5.05 -3.25 -16.27
CA SER A 334 4.04 -2.16 -16.18
C SER A 334 3.68 -1.77 -14.74
N GLY A 335 4.00 -2.60 -13.76
CA GLY A 335 3.76 -2.27 -12.36
C GLY A 335 4.69 -1.16 -11.87
N PHE A 336 4.13 -0.21 -11.11
CA PHE A 336 4.87 0.89 -10.47
C PHE A 336 5.74 1.73 -11.40
N ARG A 337 5.35 1.86 -12.68
CA ARG A 337 6.05 2.71 -13.64
C ARG A 337 5.17 3.88 -14.08
N PRO A 338 5.74 5.09 -14.22
CA PRO A 338 5.02 6.22 -14.81
C PRO A 338 4.50 5.86 -16.21
N HIS A 339 3.28 6.30 -16.54
CA HIS A 339 2.62 6.07 -17.84
C HIS A 339 2.27 4.60 -18.17
N HIS A 340 2.40 3.68 -17.22
CA HIS A 340 1.91 2.30 -17.33
C HIS A 340 0.76 2.05 -16.34
N SER A 341 -0.13 1.13 -16.68
CA SER A 341 -1.27 0.76 -15.84
C SER A 341 -1.67 -0.70 -16.04
N THR A 342 -2.68 -1.16 -15.31
CA THR A 342 -3.25 -2.51 -15.52
C THR A 342 -3.85 -2.64 -16.92
N GLU A 343 -4.41 -1.56 -17.46
CA GLU A 343 -4.98 -1.51 -18.79
C GLU A 343 -3.90 -1.67 -19.86
N THR A 344 -2.75 -0.99 -19.74
CA THR A 344 -1.66 -1.13 -20.72
C THR A 344 -1.13 -2.56 -20.76
N ALA A 345 -1.01 -3.20 -19.60
CA ALA A 345 -0.61 -4.61 -19.51
C ALA A 345 -1.64 -5.55 -20.15
N LEU A 346 -2.91 -5.37 -19.81
CA LEU A 346 -4.00 -6.18 -20.35
C LEU A 346 -4.12 -6.03 -21.87
N ILE A 347 -4.00 -4.82 -22.40
CA ILE A 347 -4.07 -4.54 -23.85
C ILE A 347 -2.97 -5.30 -24.58
N LYS A 348 -1.72 -5.25 -24.08
CA LYS A 348 -0.59 -5.93 -24.73
C LYS A 348 -0.81 -7.44 -24.83
N VAL A 349 -1.09 -8.09 -23.70
CA VAL A 349 -1.28 -9.54 -23.64
C VAL A 349 -2.50 -9.98 -24.47
N THR A 350 -3.62 -9.25 -24.36
CA THR A 350 -4.84 -9.58 -25.12
C THR A 350 -4.64 -9.40 -26.63
N ASN A 351 -3.91 -8.37 -27.04
CA ASN A 351 -3.63 -8.14 -28.46
C ASN A 351 -2.78 -9.26 -29.05
N ASP A 352 -1.73 -9.70 -28.36
CA ASP A 352 -0.89 -10.80 -28.82
C ASP A 352 -1.69 -12.10 -28.96
N ILE A 353 -2.53 -12.41 -27.97
CA ILE A 353 -3.40 -13.60 -28.02
C ILE A 353 -4.37 -13.54 -29.21
N ARG A 354 -4.94 -12.35 -29.49
CA ARG A 354 -5.82 -12.15 -30.66
C ARG A 354 -5.08 -12.34 -31.97
N LEU A 355 -3.90 -11.74 -32.13
CA LEU A 355 -3.07 -11.91 -33.32
C LEU A 355 -2.71 -13.38 -33.55
N ASN A 356 -2.34 -14.11 -32.49
CA ASN A 356 -2.10 -15.54 -32.58
C ASN A 356 -3.36 -16.32 -33.01
N THR A 357 -4.53 -15.91 -32.53
CA THR A 357 -5.81 -16.54 -32.90
C THR A 357 -6.16 -16.30 -34.36
N ASP A 358 -5.92 -15.08 -34.87
CA ASP A 358 -6.13 -14.72 -36.27
C ASP A 358 -5.18 -15.50 -37.20
N ASP A 359 -3.97 -15.82 -36.72
CA ASP A 359 -3.01 -16.71 -37.36
C ASP A 359 -3.38 -18.22 -37.29
N GLY A 360 -4.50 -18.57 -36.64
CA GLY A 360 -4.92 -19.95 -36.43
C GLY A 360 -4.08 -20.74 -35.42
N LYS A 361 -3.30 -20.06 -34.57
CA LYS A 361 -2.45 -20.66 -33.53
C LYS A 361 -3.20 -20.77 -32.20
N VAL A 362 -2.76 -21.69 -31.36
CA VAL A 362 -3.18 -21.80 -29.95
C VAL A 362 -2.22 -20.98 -29.09
N SER A 363 -2.73 -20.22 -28.13
CA SER A 363 -1.90 -19.51 -27.14
C SER A 363 -2.01 -20.16 -25.77
N VAL A 364 -0.86 -20.35 -25.11
CA VAL A 364 -0.76 -20.86 -23.74
C VAL A 364 -0.23 -19.73 -22.87
N LEU A 365 -1.01 -19.34 -21.86
CA LEU A 365 -0.68 -18.29 -20.90
C LEU A 365 -0.51 -18.91 -19.51
N ILE A 366 0.56 -18.56 -18.81
CA ILE A 366 0.83 -18.99 -17.44
C ILE A 366 0.96 -17.74 -16.56
N LEU A 367 0.16 -17.71 -15.50
CA LEU A 367 0.11 -16.64 -14.50
C LEU A 367 0.90 -17.09 -13.27
N LEU A 368 2.08 -16.52 -13.03
CA LEU A 368 2.95 -16.83 -11.90
C LEU A 368 2.69 -15.84 -10.75
N ASP A 369 2.44 -16.35 -9.55
CA ASP A 369 2.30 -15.57 -8.30
C ASP A 369 3.49 -15.83 -7.37
N LEU A 370 3.96 -14.79 -6.68
CA LEU A 370 5.03 -14.88 -5.70
C LEU A 370 4.50 -14.87 -4.26
N SER A 371 5.11 -15.70 -3.41
CA SER A 371 4.82 -15.73 -1.98
C SER A 371 5.58 -14.63 -1.25
N ALA A 372 4.85 -13.60 -0.78
CA ALA A 372 5.39 -12.51 0.04
C ALA A 372 6.58 -11.77 -0.62
N ALA A 373 6.48 -11.49 -1.92
CA ALA A 373 7.57 -10.98 -2.76
C ALA A 373 8.33 -9.78 -2.17
N PHE A 374 7.60 -8.77 -1.68
CA PHE A 374 8.20 -7.58 -1.07
C PHE A 374 8.94 -7.86 0.23
N ASP A 375 8.49 -8.85 1.01
CA ASP A 375 9.02 -9.17 2.33
C ASP A 375 10.28 -10.05 2.25
N THR A 376 10.50 -10.74 1.12
CA THR A 376 11.60 -11.70 0.93
C THR A 376 12.81 -11.14 0.18
N VAL A 377 12.73 -9.92 -0.37
CA VAL A 377 13.82 -9.27 -1.11
C VAL A 377 15.11 -9.26 -0.30
N ASP A 378 16.14 -9.94 -0.78
CA ASP A 378 17.43 -9.94 -0.11
C ASP A 378 18.21 -8.63 -0.34
N HIS A 379 18.66 -7.99 0.75
CA HIS A 379 19.34 -6.70 0.67
C HIS A 379 20.70 -6.79 -0.02
N GLY A 380 21.46 -7.87 0.18
CA GLY A 380 22.76 -8.06 -0.46
C GLY A 380 22.61 -8.22 -1.97
N ILE A 381 21.68 -9.07 -2.40
CA ILE A 381 21.37 -9.24 -3.82
C ILE A 381 20.86 -7.93 -4.43
N LEU A 382 19.97 -7.20 -3.75
CA LEU A 382 19.46 -5.93 -4.24
C LEU A 382 20.58 -4.90 -4.43
N LEU A 383 21.49 -4.76 -3.46
CA LEU A 383 22.63 -3.85 -3.56
C LEU A 383 23.57 -4.23 -4.71
N HIS A 384 23.85 -5.52 -4.89
CA HIS A 384 24.61 -6.01 -6.04
C HIS A 384 23.89 -5.73 -7.37
N ARG A 385 22.56 -5.84 -7.45
CA ARG A 385 21.79 -5.47 -8.65
C ARG A 385 21.90 -3.98 -8.94
N LEU A 386 21.73 -3.12 -7.93
CA LEU A 386 21.86 -1.66 -8.08
C LEU A 386 23.26 -1.27 -8.59
N GLN A 387 24.31 -1.94 -8.08
CA GLN A 387 25.67 -1.69 -8.51
C GLN A 387 25.98 -2.23 -9.91
N ASP A 388 25.68 -3.51 -10.16
CA ASP A 388 26.17 -4.22 -11.35
C ASP A 388 25.23 -4.12 -12.56
N TRP A 389 23.92 -3.99 -12.34
CA TRP A 389 22.92 -3.94 -13.42
C TRP A 389 22.51 -2.50 -13.74
N VAL A 390 22.38 -1.68 -12.69
CA VAL A 390 21.90 -0.28 -12.82
C VAL A 390 23.05 0.73 -12.83
N SER A 391 24.29 0.30 -12.54
CA SER A 391 25.48 1.17 -12.52
C SER A 391 25.43 2.29 -11.46
N ILE A 392 24.86 2.02 -10.29
CA ILE A 392 24.84 2.93 -9.13
C ILE A 392 26.06 2.68 -8.24
N SER A 393 26.73 3.73 -7.80
CA SER A 393 27.95 3.64 -6.98
C SER A 393 28.08 4.86 -6.06
N GLY A 394 29.21 4.98 -5.34
CA GLY A 394 29.52 6.14 -4.51
C GLY A 394 28.51 6.37 -3.38
N SER A 395 28.28 7.64 -3.04
CA SER A 395 27.36 8.02 -1.95
C SER A 395 25.90 7.67 -2.27
N ALA A 396 25.50 7.60 -3.54
CA ALA A 396 24.15 7.16 -3.92
C ALA A 396 23.90 5.70 -3.52
N LEU A 397 24.86 4.80 -3.78
CA LEU A 397 24.78 3.41 -3.35
C LEU A 397 24.86 3.29 -1.82
N SER A 398 25.74 4.07 -1.17
CA SER A 398 25.83 4.13 0.30
C SER A 398 24.51 4.55 0.94
N TRP A 399 23.80 5.50 0.34
CA TRP A 399 22.48 5.93 0.82
C TRP A 399 21.45 4.82 0.73
N LEU A 400 21.39 4.11 -0.40
CA LEU A 400 20.47 2.98 -0.59
C LEU A 400 20.80 1.83 0.38
N LYS A 401 22.09 1.58 0.62
CA LYS A 401 22.56 0.63 1.64
C LYS A 401 22.10 1.06 3.04
N SER A 402 22.39 2.29 3.43
CA SER A 402 21.95 2.87 4.72
C SER A 402 20.43 2.87 4.88
N TYR A 403 19.66 3.02 3.79
CA TYR A 403 18.21 2.98 3.81
C TYR A 403 17.66 1.57 4.14
N LEU A 404 18.35 0.52 3.70
CA LEU A 404 17.94 -0.88 3.87
C LEU A 404 18.46 -1.50 5.17
N GLU A 405 19.65 -1.10 5.63
CA GLU A 405 20.32 -1.65 6.81
C GLU A 405 19.76 -1.11 8.15
N ASP A 406 19.87 -1.94 9.19
CA ASP A 406 19.48 -1.64 10.59
C ASP A 406 18.04 -1.21 10.77
N ARG A 407 17.16 -1.67 9.88
CA ARG A 407 15.73 -1.39 9.97
C ARG A 407 15.08 -2.24 11.05
N LYS A 408 14.16 -1.62 11.77
CA LYS A 408 13.35 -2.27 12.81
C LYS A 408 11.88 -1.99 12.54
N TYR A 409 11.02 -2.85 13.06
CA TYR A 409 9.59 -2.60 13.06
C TYR A 409 8.94 -3.07 14.36
N PHE A 410 7.75 -2.54 14.63
CA PHE A 410 6.83 -3.10 15.63
C PHE A 410 5.42 -3.09 15.07
N VAL A 411 4.58 -4.01 15.55
CA VAL A 411 3.17 -4.13 15.18
C VAL A 411 2.33 -3.26 16.12
N GLN A 412 1.44 -2.45 15.55
CA GLN A 412 0.49 -1.62 16.30
C GLN A 412 -0.96 -1.99 15.97
N ILE A 413 -1.73 -2.36 16.99
CA ILE A 413 -3.17 -2.61 16.90
C ILE A 413 -3.89 -1.74 17.93
N GLY A 414 -4.61 -0.72 17.46
CA GLY A 414 -5.24 0.26 18.35
C GLY A 414 -4.19 1.03 19.16
N SER A 415 -4.28 0.95 20.49
CA SER A 415 -3.32 1.54 21.43
C SER A 415 -2.21 0.58 21.86
N CYS A 416 -2.28 -0.69 21.47
CA CYS A 416 -1.30 -1.71 21.84
C CYS A 416 -0.18 -1.78 20.79
N VAL A 417 1.03 -2.06 21.26
CA VAL A 417 2.24 -2.20 20.44
C VAL A 417 2.96 -3.51 20.81
N SER A 418 3.66 -4.10 19.85
CA SER A 418 4.57 -5.23 20.08
C SER A 418 5.94 -4.75 20.53
N ASP A 419 6.79 -5.71 20.89
CA ASP A 419 8.23 -5.53 20.95
C ASP A 419 8.80 -5.24 19.55
N TYR A 420 10.00 -4.67 19.51
CA TYR A 420 10.71 -4.38 18.27
C TYR A 420 11.29 -5.65 17.66
N MET A 421 11.19 -5.76 16.34
CA MET A 421 11.82 -6.82 15.55
C MET A 421 12.75 -6.22 14.50
N ALA A 422 13.87 -6.89 14.24
CA ALA A 422 14.79 -6.54 13.18
C ALA A 422 14.20 -6.95 11.81
N LEU A 423 14.36 -6.08 10.81
CA LEU A 423 13.99 -6.35 9.43
C LEU A 423 15.27 -6.70 8.64
N THR A 424 15.53 -8.00 8.50
CA THR A 424 16.77 -8.51 7.85
C THR A 424 16.64 -8.69 6.34
N CYS A 425 15.43 -8.58 5.80
CA CYS A 425 15.15 -8.61 4.38
C CYS A 425 13.82 -7.94 4.08
N GLY A 426 13.55 -7.78 2.79
CA GLY A 426 12.37 -7.13 2.27
C GLY A 426 12.53 -5.63 2.14
N VAL A 427 11.61 -5.03 1.40
CA VAL A 427 11.44 -3.57 1.31
C VAL A 427 10.10 -3.19 1.95
N PRO A 428 10.01 -2.05 2.68
CA PRO A 428 8.82 -1.79 3.48
C PRO A 428 7.54 -1.66 2.63
N GLN A 429 6.52 -2.48 2.90
CA GLN A 429 5.25 -2.46 2.17
C GLN A 429 4.44 -1.18 2.51
N GLY A 430 4.53 -0.15 1.65
CA GLY A 430 3.98 1.18 1.91
C GLY A 430 5.02 2.31 1.86
N SER A 431 6.29 1.97 1.61
CA SER A 431 7.33 2.90 1.18
C SER A 431 7.09 3.39 -0.25
N ILE A 432 7.73 4.50 -0.59
CA ILE A 432 7.77 5.07 -1.94
C ILE A 432 8.84 4.37 -2.77
N LEU A 433 10.01 4.09 -2.17
CA LEU A 433 11.12 3.43 -2.86
C LEU A 433 10.93 1.92 -3.04
N GLY A 434 10.23 1.24 -2.11
CA GLY A 434 10.10 -0.22 -2.14
C GLY A 434 9.62 -0.79 -3.48
N PRO A 435 8.54 -0.26 -4.09
CA PRO A 435 8.10 -0.71 -5.41
C PRO A 435 9.14 -0.55 -6.53
N LEU A 436 9.87 0.56 -6.55
CA LEU A 436 10.93 0.80 -7.52
C LEU A 436 12.09 -0.17 -7.31
N LEU A 437 12.54 -0.35 -6.07
CA LEU A 437 13.62 -1.26 -5.71
C LEU A 437 13.27 -2.72 -6.05
N PHE A 438 12.00 -3.12 -5.85
CA PHE A 438 11.52 -4.44 -6.25
C PHE A 438 11.57 -4.63 -7.78
N ASN A 439 11.15 -3.62 -8.56
CA ASN A 439 11.27 -3.69 -10.01
C ASN A 439 12.73 -3.84 -10.47
N LEU A 440 13.67 -3.13 -9.83
CA LEU A 440 15.11 -3.24 -10.12
C LEU A 440 15.67 -4.61 -9.73
N TYR A 441 15.17 -5.19 -8.64
CA TYR A 441 15.50 -6.55 -8.23
C TYR A 441 15.15 -7.60 -9.30
N MET A 442 14.01 -7.40 -9.97
CA MET A 442 13.43 -8.31 -10.95
C MET A 442 13.97 -8.15 -12.38
N LEU A 443 14.80 -7.14 -12.67
CA LEU A 443 15.33 -6.87 -14.03
C LEU A 443 15.90 -8.10 -14.77
N PRO A 444 16.69 -8.99 -14.15
CA PRO A 444 17.27 -10.13 -14.84
C PRO A 444 16.23 -11.13 -15.35
N LEU A 445 15.08 -11.23 -14.67
CA LEU A 445 14.03 -12.16 -15.03
C LEU A 445 13.55 -11.92 -16.46
N GLY A 446 13.34 -10.67 -16.85
CA GLY A 446 12.90 -10.32 -18.20
C GLY A 446 13.92 -10.69 -19.27
N GLN A 447 15.21 -10.68 -18.95
CA GLN A 447 16.25 -11.15 -19.87
C GLN A 447 16.27 -12.68 -19.98
N LEU A 448 16.11 -13.39 -18.85
CA LEU A 448 16.01 -14.85 -18.82
C LEU A 448 14.80 -15.37 -19.60
N ILE A 449 13.66 -14.70 -19.51
CA ILE A 449 12.48 -15.11 -20.28
C ILE A 449 12.69 -14.88 -21.78
N ARG A 450 13.28 -13.74 -22.16
CA ARG A 450 13.58 -13.43 -23.57
C ARG A 450 14.60 -14.38 -24.18
N SER A 451 15.62 -14.82 -23.44
CA SER A 451 16.61 -15.76 -23.98
C SER A 451 16.01 -17.13 -24.34
N ASN A 452 14.83 -17.47 -23.80
CA ASN A 452 14.07 -18.67 -24.14
C ASN A 452 13.04 -18.45 -25.27
N ASN A 453 13.03 -17.27 -25.91
CA ASN A 453 12.04 -16.88 -26.92
C ASN A 453 10.59 -16.96 -26.45
N ILE A 454 10.35 -16.65 -25.17
CA ILE A 454 9.01 -16.64 -24.57
C ILE A 454 8.55 -15.20 -24.40
N SER A 455 7.27 -14.98 -24.71
CA SER A 455 6.64 -13.68 -24.48
C SER A 455 6.23 -13.56 -23.02
N TYR A 456 6.31 -12.35 -22.46
CA TYR A 456 5.96 -12.12 -21.07
C TYR A 456 5.48 -10.71 -20.83
N HIS A 457 4.78 -10.54 -19.73
CA HIS A 457 4.40 -9.25 -19.21
C HIS A 457 4.37 -9.30 -17.69
N ASN A 458 5.05 -8.35 -17.05
CA ASN A 458 5.10 -8.20 -15.61
C ASN A 458 4.21 -7.07 -15.15
N TYR A 459 3.55 -7.27 -14.01
CA TYR A 459 2.89 -6.21 -13.27
C TYR A 459 3.20 -6.39 -11.79
N ALA A 460 4.15 -5.60 -11.28
CA ALA A 460 4.64 -5.74 -9.91
C ALA A 460 5.24 -7.15 -9.70
N ASP A 461 4.72 -7.90 -8.73
CA ASP A 461 5.07 -9.29 -8.40
C ASP A 461 4.34 -10.34 -9.24
N ASP A 462 3.32 -9.95 -10.02
CA ASP A 462 2.64 -10.85 -10.95
C ASP A 462 3.43 -10.94 -12.26
N THR A 463 3.83 -12.17 -12.63
CA THR A 463 4.53 -12.44 -13.89
C THR A 463 3.67 -13.30 -14.80
N GLN A 464 3.42 -12.84 -16.01
CA GLN A 464 2.69 -13.57 -17.02
C GLN A 464 3.66 -14.01 -18.11
N ILE A 465 3.71 -15.30 -18.43
CA ILE A 465 4.50 -15.82 -19.55
C ILE A 465 3.58 -16.54 -20.52
N TYR A 466 3.84 -16.40 -21.82
CA TYR A 466 3.00 -16.99 -22.83
C TYR A 466 3.74 -17.31 -24.12
N VAL A 467 3.24 -18.34 -24.80
CA VAL A 467 3.72 -18.81 -26.10
C VAL A 467 2.55 -19.08 -27.02
N SER A 468 2.79 -19.00 -28.33
CA SER A 468 1.88 -19.53 -29.33
C SER A 468 2.46 -20.78 -29.97
N LEU A 469 1.58 -21.69 -30.37
CA LEU A 469 1.95 -22.90 -31.08
C LEU A 469 0.96 -23.21 -32.20
N THR A 470 1.50 -23.79 -33.27
CA THR A 470 0.72 -24.42 -34.34
C THR A 470 0.32 -25.82 -33.89
N THR A 471 -0.86 -26.28 -34.28
CA THR A 471 -1.30 -27.65 -33.91
C THR A 471 -0.35 -28.70 -34.48
N GLY A 472 0.19 -29.57 -33.63
CA GLY A 472 1.19 -30.57 -34.00
C GLY A 472 2.64 -30.16 -33.76
N GLU A 473 2.91 -28.87 -33.50
CA GLU A 473 4.24 -28.33 -33.17
C GLU A 473 4.32 -28.01 -31.68
N TYR A 474 4.77 -28.98 -30.87
CA TYR A 474 4.81 -28.83 -29.41
C TYR A 474 6.12 -28.23 -28.87
N GLY A 475 7.11 -27.95 -29.74
CA GLY A 475 8.40 -27.36 -29.35
C GLY A 475 8.30 -26.08 -28.50
N PRO A 476 7.37 -25.14 -28.76
CA PRO A 476 7.17 -23.98 -27.90
C PRO A 476 6.75 -24.33 -26.46
N VAL A 477 6.06 -25.45 -26.26
CA VAL A 477 5.66 -25.92 -24.92
C VAL A 477 6.85 -26.52 -24.18
N ASP A 478 7.76 -27.20 -24.88
CA ASP A 478 9.02 -27.67 -24.30
C ASP A 478 9.89 -26.49 -23.86
N SER A 479 10.01 -25.45 -24.71
CA SER A 479 10.70 -24.20 -24.35
C SER A 479 10.04 -23.52 -23.14
N LEU A 480 8.71 -23.49 -23.08
CA LEU A 480 7.96 -22.95 -21.95
C LEU A 480 8.27 -23.70 -20.65
N SER A 481 8.32 -25.03 -20.70
CA SER A 481 8.67 -25.88 -19.55
C SER A 481 10.10 -25.66 -19.09
N HIS A 482 11.04 -25.61 -20.03
CA HIS A 482 12.44 -25.32 -19.73
C HIS A 482 12.61 -23.95 -19.08
N CYS A 483 11.95 -22.93 -19.64
CA CYS A 483 11.96 -21.58 -19.08
C CYS A 483 11.32 -21.54 -17.68
N LEU A 484 10.21 -22.23 -17.43
CA LEU A 484 9.62 -22.32 -16.09
C LEU A 484 10.60 -22.91 -15.06
N GLN A 485 11.34 -23.95 -15.44
CA GLN A 485 12.38 -24.52 -14.57
C GLN A 485 13.50 -23.51 -14.28
N GLN A 486 13.95 -22.79 -15.31
CA GLN A 486 14.94 -21.73 -15.16
C GLN A 486 14.43 -20.56 -14.32
N ILE A 487 13.17 -20.12 -14.51
CA ILE A 487 12.53 -19.11 -13.68
C ILE A 487 12.47 -19.59 -12.23
N SER A 488 12.02 -20.82 -11.98
CA SER A 488 11.95 -21.37 -10.62
C SER A 488 13.31 -21.40 -9.94
N SER A 489 14.35 -21.88 -10.63
CA SER A 489 15.71 -21.90 -10.09
C SER A 489 16.28 -20.50 -9.90
N TRP A 490 16.01 -19.57 -10.82
CA TRP A 490 16.42 -18.18 -10.68
C TRP A 490 15.72 -17.52 -9.48
N MET A 491 14.42 -17.70 -9.32
CA MET A 491 13.65 -17.18 -8.17
C MET A 491 14.26 -17.68 -6.86
N GLN A 492 14.54 -18.98 -6.76
CA GLN A 492 15.19 -19.57 -5.59
C GLN A 492 16.56 -18.94 -5.29
N ASN A 493 17.42 -18.78 -6.30
CA ASN A 493 18.72 -18.10 -6.13
C ASN A 493 18.61 -16.64 -5.68
N ASN A 494 17.48 -16.00 -5.94
CA ASN A 494 17.18 -14.63 -5.52
C ASN A 494 16.21 -14.61 -4.32
N PHE A 495 16.13 -15.68 -3.52
CA PHE A 495 15.27 -15.76 -2.32
C PHE A 495 13.78 -15.40 -2.56
N LEU A 496 13.28 -15.67 -3.77
CA LEU A 496 11.87 -15.54 -4.15
C LEU A 496 11.24 -16.93 -4.26
N GLN A 497 9.98 -17.06 -3.81
CA GLN A 497 9.25 -18.32 -3.84
C GLN A 497 8.01 -18.21 -4.73
N LEU A 498 7.94 -19.05 -5.76
CA LEU A 498 6.73 -19.22 -6.57
C LEU A 498 5.63 -19.89 -5.75
N ASN A 499 4.42 -19.39 -5.90
CA ASN A 499 3.24 -19.89 -5.24
C ASN A 499 2.45 -20.83 -6.16
N SER A 500 2.82 -22.11 -6.14
CA SER A 500 2.19 -23.14 -6.98
C SER A 500 0.67 -23.26 -6.81
N ASN A 501 0.13 -22.90 -5.64
CA ASN A 501 -1.31 -22.93 -5.38
C ASN A 501 -2.08 -21.79 -6.04
N LYS A 502 -1.39 -20.73 -6.48
CA LYS A 502 -1.99 -19.59 -7.18
C LYS A 502 -1.52 -19.45 -8.61
N THR A 503 -0.58 -20.30 -9.05
CA THR A 503 -0.16 -20.32 -10.44
C THR A 503 -1.29 -20.92 -11.28
N GLU A 504 -1.69 -20.23 -12.34
CA GLU A 504 -2.79 -20.65 -13.21
C GLU A 504 -2.30 -20.78 -14.66
N VAL A 505 -2.89 -21.70 -15.41
CA VAL A 505 -2.63 -21.89 -16.85
C VAL A 505 -3.93 -21.69 -17.61
N ILE A 506 -3.89 -20.85 -18.65
CA ILE A 506 -5.04 -20.55 -19.50
C ILE A 506 -4.66 -20.84 -20.95
N ILE A 507 -5.50 -21.62 -21.65
CA ILE A 507 -5.28 -21.99 -23.05
C ILE A 507 -6.34 -21.31 -23.91
N PHE A 508 -5.90 -20.53 -24.91
CA PHE A 508 -6.75 -19.82 -25.84
C PHE A 508 -6.67 -20.45 -27.24
N GLY A 509 -7.83 -20.69 -27.86
CA GLY A 509 -7.93 -21.26 -29.21
C GLY A 509 -9.22 -22.07 -29.44
N PRO A 510 -9.39 -22.67 -30.63
CA PRO A 510 -10.50 -23.55 -30.94
C PRO A 510 -10.57 -24.76 -29.99
N GLN A 511 -11.78 -25.16 -29.60
CA GLN A 511 -12.00 -26.19 -28.57
C GLN A 511 -11.18 -27.48 -28.77
N LYS A 512 -11.24 -28.09 -29.97
CA LYS A 512 -10.52 -29.33 -30.27
C LYS A 512 -9.00 -29.21 -30.08
N GLN A 513 -8.43 -28.06 -30.48
CA GLN A 513 -7.00 -27.82 -30.35
C GLN A 513 -6.62 -27.57 -28.88
N ARG A 514 -7.46 -26.84 -28.13
CA ARG A 514 -7.26 -26.64 -26.69
C ARG A 514 -7.24 -27.96 -25.92
N GLU A 515 -8.16 -28.88 -26.20
CA GLU A 515 -8.21 -30.20 -25.54
C GLU A 515 -6.94 -31.03 -25.81
N SER A 516 -6.42 -31.00 -27.03
CA SER A 516 -5.16 -31.65 -27.40
C SER A 516 -3.97 -31.06 -26.65
N VAL A 517 -3.85 -29.73 -26.63
CA VAL A 517 -2.74 -29.03 -25.95
C VAL A 517 -2.84 -29.16 -24.43
N ALA A 518 -4.04 -29.13 -23.86
CA ALA A 518 -4.27 -29.32 -22.42
C ALA A 518 -3.75 -30.67 -21.95
N THR A 519 -4.01 -31.74 -22.71
CA THR A 519 -3.53 -33.09 -22.39
C THR A 519 -1.99 -33.14 -22.36
N PHE A 520 -1.34 -32.48 -23.31
CA PHE A 520 0.11 -32.39 -23.37
C PHE A 520 0.70 -31.58 -22.20
N ILE A 521 0.12 -30.42 -21.91
CA ILE A 521 0.52 -29.55 -20.79
C ILE A 521 0.36 -30.25 -19.43
N LEU A 522 -0.75 -30.97 -19.24
CA LEU A 522 -1.00 -31.74 -18.01
C LEU A 522 0.06 -32.81 -17.77
N CYS A 523 0.58 -33.45 -18.82
CA CYS A 523 1.69 -34.39 -18.69
C CYS A 523 3.02 -33.70 -18.33
N LEU A 524 3.24 -32.48 -18.85
CA LEU A 524 4.53 -31.78 -18.74
C LEU A 524 4.65 -30.91 -17.46
N LEU A 525 3.55 -30.28 -17.01
CA LEU A 525 3.51 -29.31 -15.92
C LEU A 525 2.91 -29.84 -14.61
N ASN A 526 2.41 -31.09 -14.57
CA ASN A 526 1.85 -31.70 -13.35
C ASN A 526 2.77 -31.72 -12.12
N PRO A 527 4.11 -31.72 -12.24
CA PRO A 527 4.95 -31.57 -11.06
C PRO A 527 4.90 -30.16 -10.43
N GLN A 528 4.34 -29.14 -11.11
CA GLN A 528 4.54 -27.73 -10.74
C GLN A 528 3.29 -26.83 -10.69
N ILE A 529 2.17 -27.15 -11.36
CA ILE A 529 1.01 -26.23 -11.45
C ILE A 529 -0.33 -26.99 -11.48
N LYS A 530 -1.36 -26.49 -10.77
CA LYS A 530 -2.76 -26.97 -10.91
C LYS A 530 -3.42 -26.29 -12.11
N SER A 531 -3.92 -27.05 -13.07
CA SER A 531 -4.72 -26.51 -14.18
C SER A 531 -6.20 -26.35 -13.76
N GLU A 532 -6.80 -25.20 -14.00
CA GLU A 532 -8.26 -25.06 -14.14
C GLU A 532 -8.57 -25.03 -15.65
N THR A 533 -9.30 -26.05 -16.11
CA THR A 533 -9.71 -26.23 -17.51
C THR A 533 -10.84 -25.33 -17.94
#